data_AF-A0A8J6ZBI8-F1
#
_entry.id   AF-A0A8J6ZBI8-F1
#
_cell.length_a   1.000
_cell.length_b   1.000
_cell.length_c   1.000
_cell.angle_alpha   90.00
_cell.angle_beta   90.00
_cell.angle_gamma   90.00
#
_symmetry.space_group_name_H-M   'P 1'
#
loop_
_entity.id
_entity.type
_entity.pdbx_description
1 polymer ?
#
loop_
_entity_poly.entity_id
_entity_poly.type
_entity_poly.pdbx_seq_one_letter_code
_entity_poly.pdbx_strand_id
1 'polypeptide(L)' 'MRATQLYAPTLRESPAEAELVSHKLMYRAGLIRKAAGGLYSYLPLGWRTMKKI' A
#
# COMPACT_ATOMS: atom_id res chain seq x y z
N MET A 1 1.55 13.64 -11.79
CA MET A 1 0.27 12.96 -11.49
C MET A 1 -0.52 13.86 -10.55
N ARG A 2 -1.79 14.14 -10.87
CA ARG A 2 -2.68 14.85 -9.95
C ARG A 2 -3.21 13.85 -8.92
N ALA A 3 -3.30 14.24 -7.65
CA ALA A 3 -3.79 13.36 -6.59
C ALA A 3 -5.21 12.85 -6.84
N THR A 4 -6.06 13.66 -7.50
CA THR A 4 -7.42 13.30 -7.89
C THR A 4 -7.53 12.17 -8.92
N GLN A 5 -6.46 11.90 -9.68
CA GLN A 5 -6.40 10.82 -10.68
C GLN A 5 -5.61 9.61 -10.17
N LEU A 6 -5.10 9.67 -8.94
CA LEU A 6 -4.27 8.64 -8.35
C LEU A 6 -5.11 7.74 -7.45
N TYR A 7 -5.11 6.44 -7.75
CA TYR A 7 -5.69 5.46 -6.86
C TYR A 7 -4.76 5.21 -5.66
N ALA A 8 -5.01 5.91 -4.55
CA ALA A 8 -4.28 5.80 -3.30
C ALA A 8 -5.27 5.76 -2.11
N PRO A 9 -5.87 4.61 -1.80
CA PRO A 9 -6.78 4.42 -0.68
C PRO A 9 -5.99 4.43 0.63
N THR A 10 -5.78 5.61 1.19
CA THR A 10 -5.08 5.76 2.47
C THR A 10 -5.99 5.35 3.63
N LEU A 11 -5.41 4.71 4.64
CA LEU A 11 -6.12 4.25 5.83
C LEU A 11 -5.74 5.10 7.04
N ARG A 12 -6.75 5.53 7.80
CA ARG A 12 -6.55 6.26 9.06
C ARG A 12 -5.92 5.38 10.13
N GLU A 13 -6.37 4.12 10.19
CA GLU A 13 -5.92 3.12 11.15
C GLU A 13 -5.10 2.03 10.48
N SER A 14 -4.20 1.41 11.24
CA SER A 14 -3.38 0.31 10.73
C SER A 14 -4.16 -1.00 10.87
N PRO A 15 -4.14 -1.90 9.88
CA PRO A 15 -4.74 -3.23 10.04
C PRO A 15 -4.09 -3.97 11.21
N ALA A 16 -4.90 -4.66 12.03
CA ALA A 16 -4.42 -5.44 13.18
C ALA A 16 -3.51 -6.62 12.76
N GLU A 17 -3.66 -7.11 11.53
CA GLU A 17 -2.86 -8.21 10.97
C GLU A 17 -1.42 -7.81 10.61
N ALA A 18 -1.13 -6.52 10.48
CA ALA A 18 0.21 -6.06 10.14
C ALA A 18 1.04 -5.94 11.42
N GLU A 19 1.94 -6.87 11.70
CA GLU A 19 2.82 -6.79 12.88
C GLU A 19 3.98 -5.81 12.66
N LEU A 20 4.64 -5.87 11.50
CA LEU A 20 5.79 -5.03 11.17
C LEU A 20 5.40 -3.59 10.87
N VAL A 21 6.25 -2.64 11.30
CA VAL A 21 6.05 -1.19 11.07
C VAL A 21 6.05 -0.86 9.58
N SER A 22 6.95 -1.43 8.79
CA SER A 22 6.99 -1.25 7.32
C SER A 22 5.67 -1.68 6.68
N HIS A 23 5.15 -2.85 7.08
CA HIS A 23 3.90 -3.40 6.58
C HIS A 23 2.69 -2.51 6.93
N LYS A 24 2.62 -2.02 8.19
CA LYS A 24 1.61 -1.05 8.64
C LYS A 24 1.63 0.22 7.80
N LEU A 25 2.82 0.78 7.56
CA LEU A 25 2.98 2.00 6.77
C LEU A 25 2.59 1.80 5.30
N MET A 26 2.97 0.67 4.70
CA MET A 26 2.62 0.35 3.32
C MET A 26 1.11 0.21 3.12
N TYR A 27 0.40 -0.34 4.11
CA TYR A 27 -1.07 -0.36 4.11
C TYR A 27 -1.67 1.03 4.27
N ARG A 28 -1.20 1.82 5.26
CA ARG A 28 -1.76 3.14 5.53
C ARG A 28 -1.56 4.13 4.39
N ALA A 29 -0.41 4.06 3.73
CA ALA A 29 -0.09 4.90 2.59
C ALA A 29 -0.79 4.45 1.29
N GLY A 30 -1.56 3.35 1.31
CA GLY A 30 -2.21 2.82 0.11
C GLY A 30 -1.21 2.32 -0.94
N LEU A 31 -0.08 1.75 -0.50
CA LEU A 31 0.96 1.22 -1.39
C LEU A 31 0.69 -0.24 -1.80
N ILE A 32 0.05 -1.01 -0.91
CA ILE A 32 -0.25 -2.43 -1.08
C ILE A 32 -1.67 -2.76 -0.64
N ARG A 33 -2.22 -3.85 -1.16
CA ARG A 33 -3.50 -4.42 -0.72
C ARG A 33 -3.41 -5.94 -0.66
N LYS A 34 -3.93 -6.56 0.40
CA LYS A 34 -4.06 -8.02 0.49
C LYS A 34 -4.96 -8.52 -0.63
N ALA A 35 -4.49 -9.51 -1.36
CA ALA A 35 -5.33 -10.34 -2.22
C ALA A 35 -5.73 -11.62 -1.47
N ALA A 36 -4.75 -12.33 -0.89
CA ALA A 36 -4.94 -13.57 -0.14
C ALA A 36 -3.84 -13.72 0.93
N GLY A 37 -3.85 -14.79 1.73
CA GLY A 37 -2.84 -15.06 2.75
C GLY A 37 -1.42 -15.00 2.16
N GLY A 38 -0.63 -14.00 2.56
CA GLY A 38 0.73 -13.76 2.05
C GLY A 38 0.82 -13.13 0.66
N LEU A 39 -0.30 -12.92 -0.05
CA LEU A 39 -0.32 -12.37 -1.40
C LEU A 39 -0.76 -10.90 -1.38
N TYR A 40 0.06 -10.01 -1.94
CA TYR A 40 -0.18 -8.58 -1.97
C TYR A 40 -0.16 -8.04 -3.40
N SER A 41 -1.10 -7.17 -3.70
CA SER A 41 -1.12 -6.39 -4.94
C SER A 41 -0.52 -5.02 -4.69
N TYR A 42 0.39 -4.57 -5.55
CA TYR A 42 0.98 -3.24 -5.50
C TYR A 42 0.06 -2.22 -6.17
N LEU A 43 -0.21 -1.12 -5.47
CA LEU A 43 -0.97 0.01 -5.99
C LEU A 43 -0.07 0.95 -6.80
N PRO A 44 -0.62 1.92 -7.55
CA PRO A 44 0.16 2.77 -8.45
C PRO A 44 1.39 3.44 -7.80
N LEU A 45 1.28 3.85 -6.54
CA LEU A 45 2.42 4.40 -5.78
C LEU A 45 3.47 3.34 -5.44
N GLY A 46 3.06 2.17 -4.96
CA GLY A 46 3.96 1.06 -4.66
C GLY A 46 4.69 0.55 -5.91
N TRP A 47 3.95 0.41 -7.01
CA TRP A 47 4.47 0.01 -8.32
C TRP A 47 5.52 0.97 -8.86
N ARG A 48 5.30 2.27 -8.70
CA ARG A 48 6.26 3.29 -9.12
C ARG A 48 7.56 3.22 -8.31
N THR A 49 7.50 2.88 -7.03
CA THR A 49 8.69 2.66 -6.20
C THR A 49 9.44 1.40 -6.63
N MET A 50 8.72 0.30 -6.90
CA MET A 50 9.35 -0.93 -7.40
C MET A 50 10.07 -0.73 -8.73
N LYS A 51 9.53 0.11 -9.64
CA LYS A 51 10.19 0.43 -10.91
C LYS A 51 11.46 1.29 -10.78
N LYS A 52 11.69 1.91 -9.63
CA LYS A 52 12.86 2.76 -9.40
C LYS A 52 14.04 2.01 -8.78
N ILE A 53 13.76 0.86 -8.19
CA ILE A 53 14.74 -0.05 -7.62
C ILE A 53 15.23 -0.94 -8.76
#